data_AF-A0A835Z9J8-F1
#
_entry.id   AF-A0A835Z9J8-F1
#
_cell.length_a   1.000
_cell.length_b   1.000
_cell.length_c   1.000
_cell.angle_alpha   90.00
_cell.angle_beta   90.00
_cell.angle_gamma   90.00
#
_symmetry.space_group_name_H-M   'P 1'
#
loop_
_entity.id
_entity.type
_entity.pdbx_description
1 polymer ?
#
loop_
_entity_poly.entity_id
_entity_poly.type
_entity_poly.pdbx_seq_one_letter_code
_entity_poly.pdbx_strand_id
1 'polypeptide(L)'
;RTPVIVMQILTQFVSITGAALPLQYLDFLQVMDLISLDLRWLTSPGCVLHLSFYQRLLLCTLVPLGIAGVILAPRAYCCFRPRSGGAKLQRVCEKDMHVLLVFAFLVYSGVSLTIFQTFACDYLKFDGPDGTYYLHADYTTQCHTPEHTAYVIYAALMLLVYPLGIPAVFAWMIWLGAAEGRERSALASATSFLRKPYSPHACYWECVECLRRLLLAGLLVFIMPGEAGQTAVACVFAVLAGMVYEAVRPHEETGEESLYRLGYGIIAASMFTLLLIQVKYVNEYSQNAIGKLLIALNVILLVAAFTQAFLVYRKVRMTA
;
A
#
# COMPACT_ATOMS: atom_id res chain seq x y z
N ARG A 1 -10.44 0.51 6.70
CA ARG A 1 -8.99 0.55 6.42
C ARG A 1 -8.46 -0.81 5.99
N THR A 2 -8.69 -1.87 6.76
CA THR A 2 -8.25 -3.24 6.45
C THR A 2 -8.53 -3.72 5.03
N PRO A 3 -9.73 -3.53 4.44
CA PRO A 3 -9.98 -3.99 3.08
C PRO A 3 -9.07 -3.31 2.06
N VAL A 4 -8.81 -2.00 2.21
CA VAL A 4 -7.89 -1.25 1.34
C VAL A 4 -6.48 -1.81 1.42
N ILE A 5 -6.00 -2.16 2.63
CA ILE A 5 -4.67 -2.76 2.82
C ILE A 5 -4.55 -4.10 2.08
N VAL A 6 -5.55 -4.97 2.27
CA VAL A 6 -5.59 -6.29 1.63
C VAL A 6 -5.58 -6.13 0.12
N MET A 7 -6.41 -5.24 -0.42
CA MET A 7 -6.46 -4.98 -1.86
C MET A 7 -5.15 -4.43 -2.39
N GLN A 8 -4.56 -3.42 -1.74
CA GLN A 8 -3.26 -2.86 -2.15
C GLN A 8 -2.17 -3.93 -2.23
N ILE A 9 -2.09 -4.83 -1.24
CA ILE A 9 -1.08 -5.89 -1.24
C ILE A 9 -1.35 -6.90 -2.36
N LEU A 10 -2.61 -7.31 -2.55
CA LEU A 10 -2.96 -8.27 -3.58
C LEU A 10 -2.72 -7.73 -4.99
N THR A 11 -3.15 -6.50 -5.29
CA THR A 11 -2.94 -5.91 -6.62
C THR A 11 -1.46 -5.67 -6.92
N GLN A 12 -0.67 -5.32 -5.91
CA GLN A 12 0.78 -5.18 -6.04
C GLN A 12 1.46 -6.51 -6.29
N PHE A 13 1.11 -7.52 -5.50
CA PHE A 13 1.67 -8.86 -5.63
C PHE A 13 1.43 -9.46 -7.03
N VAL A 14 0.22 -9.28 -7.57
CA VAL A 14 -0.12 -9.71 -8.93
C VAL A 14 0.70 -8.96 -9.98
N SER A 15 0.89 -7.65 -9.80
CA SER A 15 1.72 -6.83 -10.69
C SER A 15 3.19 -7.24 -10.68
N ILE A 16 3.72 -7.77 -9.57
CA ILE A 16 5.13 -8.17 -9.43
C ILE A 16 5.37 -9.55 -10.02
N THR A 17 4.48 -10.50 -9.71
CA THR A 17 4.63 -11.88 -10.14
C THR A 17 4.28 -12.09 -11.61
N GLY A 18 3.63 -11.12 -12.26
CA GLY A 18 3.12 -11.24 -13.62
C GLY A 18 2.13 -12.40 -13.79
N ALA A 19 1.59 -12.91 -12.68
CA ALA A 19 0.94 -14.20 -12.66
C ALA A 19 -0.52 -14.11 -13.10
N ALA A 20 -0.93 -15.05 -13.95
CA ALA A 20 -2.30 -15.19 -14.41
C ALA A 20 -3.16 -15.83 -13.30
N LEU A 21 -3.67 -15.01 -12.39
CA LEU A 21 -4.83 -15.40 -11.57
C LEU A 21 -6.03 -15.72 -12.47
N PRO A 22 -7.03 -16.49 -11.98
CA PRO A 22 -8.25 -16.75 -12.74
C PRO A 22 -8.86 -15.43 -13.23
N LEU A 23 -9.24 -15.36 -14.51
CA LEU A 23 -9.72 -14.12 -15.16
C LEU A 23 -10.82 -13.42 -14.35
N GLN A 24 -11.76 -14.20 -13.81
CA GLN A 24 -12.85 -13.70 -12.97
C GLN A 24 -12.37 -12.94 -11.73
N TYR A 25 -11.26 -13.36 -11.14
CA TYR A 25 -10.68 -12.72 -9.97
C TYR A 25 -9.86 -11.48 -10.33
N LEU A 26 -9.20 -11.48 -11.48
CA LEU A 26 -8.50 -10.29 -12.00
C LEU A 26 -9.48 -9.15 -12.28
N ASP A 27 -10.61 -9.44 -12.95
CA ASP A 27 -11.65 -8.44 -13.22
C ASP A 27 -12.19 -7.84 -11.90
N PHE A 28 -12.40 -8.69 -10.89
CA PHE A 28 -12.81 -8.23 -9.56
C PHE A 28 -11.75 -7.31 -8.92
N LEU A 29 -10.47 -7.70 -8.95
CA LEU A 29 -9.37 -6.90 -8.40
C LEU A 29 -9.24 -5.55 -9.12
N GLN A 30 -9.46 -5.49 -10.44
CA GLN A 30 -9.42 -4.23 -11.20
C GLN A 30 -10.52 -3.24 -10.78
N VAL A 31 -11.75 -3.71 -10.55
CA VAL A 31 -12.83 -2.86 -10.05
C VAL A 31 -12.52 -2.36 -8.65
N MET A 32 -11.88 -3.17 -7.82
CA MET A 32 -11.49 -2.78 -6.46
C MET A 32 -10.30 -1.81 -6.43
N ASP A 33 -9.40 -1.84 -7.43
CA ASP A 33 -8.25 -0.95 -7.52
C ASP A 33 -8.65 0.53 -7.64
N LEU A 34 -9.77 0.81 -8.33
CA LEU A 34 -10.41 2.13 -8.42
C LEU A 34 -10.83 2.67 -7.04
N ILE A 35 -11.27 1.79 -6.14
CA ILE A 35 -11.73 2.15 -4.79
C ILE A 35 -10.54 2.44 -3.86
N SER A 36 -9.37 1.82 -4.11
CA SER A 36 -8.15 2.04 -3.33
C SER A 36 -7.37 3.31 -3.69
N LEU A 37 -7.85 4.12 -4.66
CA LEU A 37 -7.18 5.34 -5.14
C LEU A 37 -5.73 5.11 -5.58
N ASP A 38 -5.44 3.94 -6.16
CA ASP A 38 -4.10 3.63 -6.61
C ASP A 38 -3.85 4.30 -7.97
N LEU A 39 -3.11 5.42 -8.00
CA LEU A 39 -2.81 6.22 -9.22
C LEU A 39 -2.19 5.40 -10.37
N ARG A 40 -1.83 4.14 -10.13
CA ARG A 40 -1.44 3.15 -11.13
C ARG A 40 -2.55 2.88 -12.17
N TRP A 41 -3.83 2.97 -11.81
CA TRP A 41 -4.92 2.77 -12.79
C TRP A 41 -4.93 3.85 -13.89
N LEU A 42 -4.55 5.09 -13.54
CA LEU A 42 -4.40 6.21 -14.49
C LEU A 42 -3.22 6.05 -15.45
N THR A 43 -2.29 5.14 -15.15
CA THR A 43 -1.01 4.96 -15.87
C THR A 43 -0.83 3.53 -16.40
N SER A 44 -1.90 2.71 -16.39
CA SER A 44 -1.91 1.35 -16.93
C SER A 44 -1.81 1.36 -18.46
N PRO A 45 -1.18 0.34 -19.10
CA PRO A 45 -1.05 0.23 -20.55
C PRO A 45 -2.38 0.22 -21.34
N GLY A 46 -3.52 0.08 -20.65
CA GLY A 46 -4.86 0.03 -21.25
C GLY A 46 -5.59 1.37 -21.43
N CYS A 47 -4.98 2.52 -21.09
CA CYS A 47 -5.58 3.84 -21.32
C CYS A 47 -4.90 4.55 -22.50
N VAL A 48 -5.66 5.39 -23.21
CA VAL A 48 -5.43 6.04 -24.53
C VAL A 48 -4.07 6.76 -24.72
N LEU A 49 -3.25 6.88 -23.69
CA LEU A 49 -1.92 7.49 -23.72
C LEU A 49 -0.85 6.42 -23.49
N HIS A 50 -0.03 6.13 -24.50
CA HIS A 50 1.22 5.36 -24.35
C HIS A 50 2.21 6.17 -23.50
N LEU A 51 2.05 6.11 -22.18
CA LEU A 51 2.99 6.71 -21.24
C LEU A 51 4.17 5.76 -21.05
N SER A 52 5.39 6.28 -21.14
CA SER A 52 6.59 5.53 -20.81
C SER A 52 6.65 5.22 -19.32
N PHE A 53 7.41 4.18 -18.94
CA PHE A 53 7.64 3.85 -17.53
C PHE A 53 8.16 5.06 -16.72
N TYR A 54 9.02 5.90 -17.32
CA TYR A 54 9.54 7.10 -16.68
C TYR A 54 8.46 8.16 -16.41
N GLN A 55 7.56 8.39 -17.37
CA GLN A 55 6.43 9.31 -17.16
C GLN A 55 5.50 8.80 -16.05
N ARG A 56 5.29 7.49 -15.98
CA ARG A 56 4.55 6.85 -14.88
C ARG A 56 5.24 7.07 -13.53
N LEU A 57 6.56 6.88 -13.45
CA LEU A 57 7.34 7.16 -12.23
C LEU A 57 7.18 8.62 -11.78
N LEU A 58 7.31 9.56 -12.71
CA LEU A 58 7.17 11.00 -12.42
C LEU A 58 5.75 11.34 -11.97
N LEU A 59 4.72 10.85 -12.65
CA LEU A 59 3.33 11.13 -12.28
C LEU A 59 2.98 10.53 -10.92
N CYS A 60 3.33 9.27 -10.66
CA CYS A 60 3.07 8.60 -9.39
C CYS A 60 3.78 9.27 -8.21
N THR A 61 4.91 9.95 -8.42
CA THR A 61 5.65 10.64 -7.34
C THR A 61 5.28 12.13 -7.24
N LEU A 62 5.23 12.88 -8.35
CA LEU A 62 4.98 14.32 -8.32
C LEU A 62 3.52 14.69 -8.07
N VAL A 63 2.55 13.92 -8.59
CA VAL A 63 1.12 14.23 -8.38
C VAL A 63 0.75 14.17 -6.90
N PRO A 64 1.13 13.13 -6.13
CA PRO A 64 0.89 13.12 -4.69
C PRO A 64 1.60 14.26 -3.94
N LEU A 65 2.82 14.65 -4.33
CA LEU A 65 3.49 15.82 -3.73
C LEU A 65 2.71 17.11 -4.01
N GLY A 66 2.22 17.28 -5.24
CA GLY A 66 1.38 18.42 -5.62
C GLY A 66 0.09 18.48 -4.79
N ILE A 67 -0.62 17.35 -4.67
CA ILE A 67 -1.84 17.25 -3.86
C ILE A 67 -1.53 17.54 -2.38
N ALA A 68 -0.44 16.99 -1.83
CA ALA A 68 -0.01 17.26 -0.47
C ALA A 68 0.31 18.76 -0.26
N GLY A 69 0.95 19.41 -1.24
CA GLY A 69 1.19 20.84 -1.25
C GLY A 69 -0.09 21.67 -1.24
N VAL A 70 -1.10 21.28 -2.03
CA VAL A 70 -2.43 21.92 -2.04
C VAL A 70 -3.15 21.75 -0.70
N ILE A 71 -3.05 20.58 -0.07
CA ILE A 71 -3.62 20.32 1.27
C ILE A 71 -2.95 21.22 2.33
N LEU A 72 -1.65 21.51 2.18
CA LEU A 72 -0.88 22.35 3.09
C LEU A 72 -0.97 23.86 2.79
N ALA A 73 -1.43 24.25 1.61
CA ALA A 73 -1.49 25.65 1.17
C ALA A 73 -2.35 26.56 2.07
N PRO A 74 -3.54 26.15 2.57
CA PRO A 74 -4.32 26.94 3.52
C PRO A 74 -3.54 27.24 4.80
N ARG A 75 -2.77 26.26 5.30
CA ARG A 75 -1.93 26.41 6.50
C ARG A 75 -0.79 27.39 6.26
N ALA A 76 -0.09 27.28 5.13
CA ALA A 76 0.95 28.23 4.75
C ALA A 76 0.39 29.65 4.63
N TYR A 77 -0.72 29.83 3.90
CA TYR A 77 -1.42 31.12 3.76
C TYR A 77 -1.82 31.72 5.11
N CYS A 78 -2.25 30.88 6.06
CA CYS A 78 -2.59 31.29 7.41
C CYS A 78 -1.37 31.63 8.28
N CYS A 79 -0.22 30.98 8.09
CA CYS A 79 1.03 31.34 8.76
C CYS A 79 1.59 32.69 8.29
N PHE A 80 1.34 33.07 7.02
CA PHE A 80 1.81 34.34 6.46
C PHE A 80 0.92 35.54 6.82
N ARG A 81 -0.32 35.36 7.32
CA ARG A 81 -1.17 36.49 7.77
C ARG A 81 -1.12 36.71 9.29
N PRO A 82 -0.80 37.93 9.78
CA PRO A 82 -0.73 38.21 11.21
C PRO A 82 -2.09 38.10 11.92
N ARG A 83 -2.16 37.06 12.76
CA ARG A 83 -2.94 36.82 13.99
C ARG A 83 -4.08 37.80 14.34
N SER A 84 -5.33 37.42 14.01
CA SER A 84 -6.53 38.01 14.65
C SER A 84 -7.64 37.00 15.03
N GLY A 85 -7.48 35.68 14.86
CA GLY A 85 -8.55 34.71 15.19
C GLY A 85 -8.07 33.31 15.56
N GLY A 86 -7.66 33.10 16.82
CA GLY A 86 -6.94 31.91 17.28
C GLY A 86 -7.72 30.57 17.34
N ALA A 87 -9.05 30.57 17.45
CA ALA A 87 -9.81 29.32 17.72
C ALA A 87 -10.42 28.63 16.48
N LYS A 88 -10.68 29.37 15.39
CA LYS A 88 -11.11 28.77 14.11
C LYS A 88 -9.91 28.21 13.34
N LEU A 89 -8.74 28.83 13.48
CA LEU A 89 -7.50 28.50 12.77
C LEU A 89 -6.87 27.17 13.22
N GLN A 90 -6.87 26.91 14.53
CA GLN A 90 -6.35 25.66 15.11
C GLN A 90 -7.15 24.43 14.65
N ARG A 91 -8.47 24.57 14.46
CA ARG A 91 -9.35 23.51 13.93
C ARG A 91 -9.14 23.21 12.44
N VAL A 92 -8.69 24.18 11.65
CA VAL A 92 -8.32 23.95 10.22
C VAL A 92 -7.02 23.15 10.16
N CYS A 93 -6.01 23.58 10.94
CA CYS A 93 -4.70 22.91 11.01
C CYS A 93 -4.74 21.45 11.48
N GLU A 94 -5.64 21.07 12.39
CA GLU A 94 -5.80 19.68 12.84
C GLU A 94 -6.45 18.78 11.79
N LYS A 95 -7.46 19.31 11.06
CA LYS A 95 -8.15 18.57 9.99
C LYS A 95 -7.23 18.34 8.80
N ASP A 96 -6.43 19.34 8.43
CA ASP A 96 -5.46 19.25 7.33
C ASP A 96 -4.44 18.13 7.57
N MET A 97 -3.94 17.99 8.81
CA MET A 97 -2.96 16.95 9.15
C MET A 97 -3.55 15.54 9.11
N HIS A 98 -4.79 15.35 9.58
CA HIS A 98 -5.45 14.05 9.47
C HIS A 98 -5.68 13.64 8.00
N VAL A 99 -6.15 14.58 7.16
CA VAL A 99 -6.33 14.33 5.73
C VAL A 99 -5.01 14.00 5.05
N LEU A 100 -3.93 14.72 5.38
CA LEU A 100 -2.59 14.45 4.85
C LEU A 100 -2.08 13.06 5.24
N LEU A 101 -2.26 12.63 6.49
CA LEU A 101 -1.82 11.31 6.95
C LEU A 101 -2.59 10.17 6.26
N VAL A 102 -3.92 10.33 6.11
CA VAL A 102 -4.74 9.37 5.37
C VAL A 102 -4.33 9.33 3.90
N PHE A 103 -4.08 10.48 3.28
CA PHE A 103 -3.63 10.56 1.90
C PHE A 103 -2.26 9.88 1.72
N ALA A 104 -1.28 10.19 2.58
CA ALA A 104 0.04 9.56 2.57
C ALA A 104 -0.07 8.03 2.71
N PHE A 105 -0.94 7.55 3.60
CA PHE A 105 -1.22 6.12 3.78
C PHE A 105 -1.75 5.45 2.50
N LEU A 106 -2.64 6.11 1.77
CA LEU A 106 -3.23 5.58 0.55
C LEU A 106 -2.21 5.48 -0.59
N VAL A 107 -1.42 6.55 -0.80
CA VAL A 107 -0.44 6.59 -1.89
C VAL A 107 0.84 5.80 -1.59
N TYR A 108 1.17 5.58 -0.30
CA TYR A 108 2.42 4.95 0.13
C TYR A 108 2.72 3.64 -0.60
N SER A 109 1.76 2.72 -0.62
CA SER A 109 1.98 1.38 -1.18
C SER A 109 2.28 1.48 -2.68
N GLY A 110 1.43 2.17 -3.44
CA GLY A 110 1.51 2.23 -4.90
C GLY A 110 2.80 2.89 -5.38
N VAL A 111 3.14 4.05 -4.79
CA VAL A 111 4.35 4.80 -5.12
C VAL A 111 5.61 4.02 -4.74
N SER A 112 5.62 3.39 -3.58
CA SER A 112 6.77 2.59 -3.14
C SER A 112 7.07 1.45 -4.12
N LEU A 113 6.05 0.72 -4.58
CA LEU A 113 6.24 -0.34 -5.57
C LEU A 113 6.86 0.19 -6.87
N THR A 114 6.32 1.28 -7.42
CA THR A 114 6.86 1.87 -8.66
C THR A 114 8.31 2.32 -8.49
N ILE A 115 8.68 2.84 -7.31
CA ILE A 115 10.07 3.16 -6.99
C ILE A 115 10.93 1.89 -6.99
N PHE A 116 10.53 0.80 -6.31
CA PHE A 116 11.32 -0.45 -6.33
C PHE A 116 11.47 -1.07 -7.72
N GLN A 117 10.42 -0.98 -8.54
CA GLN A 117 10.43 -1.47 -9.92
C GLN A 117 11.50 -0.78 -10.78
N THR A 118 11.88 0.48 -10.50
CA THR A 118 12.91 1.20 -11.27
C THR A 118 14.30 0.56 -11.18
N PHE A 119 14.57 -0.14 -10.07
CA PHE A 119 15.86 -0.78 -9.79
C PHE A 119 15.92 -2.23 -10.24
N ALA A 120 14.79 -2.83 -10.66
CA ALA A 120 14.70 -4.23 -11.03
C ALA A 120 14.94 -4.41 -12.53
N CYS A 121 16.13 -4.91 -12.89
CA CYS A 121 16.53 -5.18 -14.25
C CYS A 121 16.80 -6.67 -14.46
N ASP A 122 16.31 -7.20 -15.57
CA ASP A 122 16.52 -8.58 -15.99
C ASP A 122 17.55 -8.64 -17.12
N TYR A 123 18.41 -9.64 -17.07
CA TYR A 123 19.38 -9.92 -18.12
C TYR A 123 18.73 -10.79 -19.20
N LEU A 124 18.58 -10.24 -20.40
CA LEU A 124 18.05 -10.97 -21.55
C LEU A 124 19.18 -11.21 -22.56
N LYS A 125 19.37 -12.48 -22.91
CA LYS A 125 20.28 -12.89 -23.97
C LYS A 125 19.48 -13.12 -25.25
N PHE A 126 19.37 -12.08 -26.08
CA PHE A 126 18.96 -12.24 -27.48
C PHE A 126 20.13 -12.82 -28.27
N ASP A 127 19.87 -13.44 -29.45
CA ASP A 127 20.78 -14.26 -30.28
C ASP A 127 22.19 -13.68 -30.63
N GLY A 128 22.59 -12.55 -30.07
CA GLY A 128 23.95 -12.02 -30.08
C GLY A 128 24.87 -12.59 -28.97
N PRO A 129 26.19 -12.30 -29.07
CA PRO A 129 27.19 -12.78 -28.12
C PRO A 129 27.05 -12.12 -26.73
N ASP A 130 26.57 -10.88 -26.67
CA ASP A 130 26.42 -10.09 -25.45
C ASP A 130 24.92 -9.92 -25.13
N GLY A 131 24.50 -10.29 -23.92
CA GLY A 131 23.14 -10.00 -23.45
C GLY A 131 23.03 -8.57 -22.92
N THR A 132 21.81 -8.05 -22.91
CA THR A 132 21.49 -6.70 -22.47
C THR A 132 20.50 -6.74 -21.31
N TYR A 133 20.58 -5.75 -20.43
CA TYR A 133 19.70 -5.63 -19.28
C TYR A 133 18.48 -4.78 -19.66
N TYR A 134 17.29 -5.27 -19.35
CA TYR A 134 16.02 -4.56 -19.56
C TYR A 134 15.28 -4.41 -18.25
N LEU A 135 14.44 -3.39 -18.16
CA LEU A 135 13.64 -3.14 -16.97
C LEU A 135 12.53 -4.20 -16.85
N HIS A 136 12.45 -4.90 -15.73
CA HIS A 136 11.47 -5.99 -15.53
C HIS A 136 10.02 -5.51 -15.68
N ALA A 137 9.73 -4.29 -15.20
CA ALA A 137 8.40 -3.70 -15.26
C ALA A 137 7.99 -3.25 -16.67
N ASP A 138 8.96 -3.02 -17.56
CA ASP A 138 8.74 -2.59 -18.95
C ASP A 138 9.95 -2.96 -19.82
N TYR A 139 9.86 -4.11 -20.49
CA TYR A 139 10.92 -4.65 -21.35
C TYR A 139 11.21 -3.81 -22.60
N THR A 140 10.47 -2.71 -22.85
CA THR A 140 10.84 -1.75 -23.89
C THR A 140 11.98 -0.82 -23.46
N THR A 141 12.27 -0.75 -22.16
CA THR A 141 13.28 0.15 -21.58
C THR A 141 14.56 -0.61 -21.25
N GLN A 142 15.70 -0.16 -21.81
CA GLN A 142 17.01 -0.75 -21.55
C GLN A 142 17.67 -0.14 -20.30
N CYS A 143 18.17 -1.01 -19.41
CA CYS A 143 18.92 -0.61 -18.22
C CYS A 143 20.37 -0.22 -18.56
N HIS A 144 21.02 0.52 -17.64
CA HIS A 144 22.40 1.02 -17.79
C HIS A 144 22.61 2.03 -18.92
N THR A 145 21.55 2.61 -19.47
CA THR A 145 21.61 3.78 -20.33
C THR A 145 21.83 5.05 -19.48
N PRO A 146 22.39 6.13 -20.03
CA PRO A 146 22.53 7.39 -19.31
C PRO A 146 21.17 7.96 -18.86
N GLU A 147 20.12 7.74 -19.67
CA GLU A 147 18.75 8.10 -19.32
C GLU A 147 18.24 7.29 -18.12
N HIS A 148 18.36 5.96 -18.15
CA HIS A 148 17.97 5.11 -17.02
C HIS A 148 18.72 5.48 -15.74
N THR A 149 20.02 5.78 -15.84
CA THR A 149 20.84 6.18 -14.69
C THR A 149 20.33 7.46 -14.04
N ALA A 150 19.89 8.45 -14.82
CA ALA A 150 19.28 9.67 -14.28
C ALA A 150 17.99 9.37 -13.50
N TYR A 151 17.14 8.48 -14.02
CA TYR A 151 15.91 8.07 -13.34
C TYR A 151 16.15 7.17 -12.13
N VAL A 152 17.23 6.38 -12.11
CA VAL A 152 17.67 5.62 -10.93
C VAL A 152 18.08 6.57 -9.79
N ILE A 153 18.82 7.64 -10.10
CA ILE A 153 19.16 8.67 -9.11
C ILE A 153 17.90 9.36 -8.58
N TYR A 154 16.97 9.73 -9.47
CA TYR A 154 15.68 10.29 -9.09
C TYR A 154 14.88 9.35 -8.18
N ALA A 155 14.78 8.07 -8.54
CA ALA A 155 14.08 7.06 -7.77
C ALA A 155 14.74 6.84 -6.39
N ALA A 156 16.07 6.89 -6.31
CA ALA A 156 16.81 6.79 -5.06
C ALA A 156 16.53 7.96 -4.11
N LEU A 157 16.38 9.17 -4.65
CA LEU A 157 15.93 10.33 -3.85
C LEU A 157 14.49 10.15 -3.36
N MET A 158 13.58 9.68 -4.24
CA MET A 158 12.17 9.44 -3.88
C MET A 158 11.99 8.26 -2.91
N LEU A 159 12.92 7.31 -2.89
CA LEU A 159 12.96 6.22 -1.90
C LEU A 159 13.06 6.77 -0.47
N LEU A 160 13.85 7.84 -0.27
CA LEU A 160 13.98 8.52 1.02
C LEU A 160 12.67 9.22 1.42
N VAL A 161 11.91 9.72 0.44
CA VAL A 161 10.67 10.48 0.69
C VAL A 161 9.50 9.54 1.02
N TYR A 162 9.33 8.46 0.26
CA TYR A 162 8.14 7.61 0.33
C TYR A 162 8.36 6.33 1.16
N PRO A 163 9.07 5.29 0.67
CA PRO A 163 9.37 4.08 1.44
C PRO A 163 9.92 4.32 2.85
N LEU A 164 10.84 5.27 3.01
CA LEU A 164 11.48 5.54 4.30
C LEU A 164 10.87 6.73 5.04
N GLY A 165 10.60 7.82 4.33
CA GLY A 165 10.13 9.07 4.92
C GLY A 165 8.76 8.95 5.58
N ILE A 166 7.79 8.30 4.92
CA ILE A 166 6.42 8.18 5.47
C ILE A 166 6.42 7.36 6.77
N PRO A 167 7.00 6.14 6.84
CA PRO A 167 7.07 5.39 8.09
C PRO A 167 7.89 6.11 9.17
N ALA A 168 8.97 6.81 8.80
CA ALA A 168 9.77 7.59 9.74
C ALA A 168 8.97 8.75 10.35
N VAL A 169 8.17 9.46 9.55
CA VAL A 169 7.26 10.51 10.03
C VAL A 169 6.20 9.92 10.96
N PHE A 170 5.61 8.77 10.62
CA PHE A 170 4.65 8.09 11.49
C PHE A 170 5.28 7.71 12.84
N ALA A 171 6.46 7.08 12.82
CA ALA A 171 7.20 6.71 14.02
C ALA A 171 7.58 7.94 14.87
N TRP A 172 8.09 8.99 14.23
CA TRP A 172 8.43 10.25 14.89
C TRP A 172 7.23 10.89 15.57
N MET A 173 6.08 10.98 14.89
CA MET A 173 4.86 11.55 15.44
C MET A 173 4.30 10.72 16.61
N ILE A 174 4.41 9.39 16.55
CA ILE A 174 4.01 8.51 17.64
C ILE A 174 4.94 8.71 18.85
N TRP A 175 6.25 8.78 18.63
CA TRP A 175 7.24 8.98 19.70
C TRP A 175 7.10 10.35 20.38
N LEU A 176 6.96 11.42 19.59
CA LEU A 176 6.77 12.77 20.12
C LEU A 176 5.46 12.88 20.92
N GLY A 177 4.38 12.29 20.42
CA GLY A 177 3.10 12.23 21.13
C GLY A 177 3.11 11.38 22.40
N ALA A 178 4.07 10.47 22.55
CA ALA A 178 4.29 9.71 23.78
C ALA A 178 5.08 10.54 24.82
N ALA A 179 6.03 11.37 24.36
CA ALA A 179 6.84 12.24 25.22
C ALA A 179 6.07 13.44 25.80
N GLU A 180 5.13 14.01 25.05
CA GLU A 180 4.43 15.27 25.42
C GLU A 180 3.32 15.15 26.48
N GLY A 181 2.94 13.94 26.91
CA GLY A 181 1.81 13.76 27.83
C GLY A 181 0.44 13.98 27.15
N ARG A 182 -0.54 13.14 27.51
CA ARG A 182 -1.71 12.79 26.67
C ARG A 182 -2.79 13.87 26.49
N GLU A 183 -2.69 15.05 27.13
CA GLU A 183 -3.87 15.90 27.34
C GLU A 183 -3.96 17.23 26.57
N ARG A 184 -2.94 17.76 25.87
CA ARG A 184 -3.07 19.13 25.31
C ARG A 184 -2.47 19.46 23.93
N SER A 185 -1.79 18.58 23.21
CA SER A 185 -1.20 18.99 21.91
C SER A 185 -2.12 18.65 20.72
N ALA A 186 -2.26 19.60 19.79
CA ALA A 186 -2.94 19.41 18.49
C ALA A 186 -2.38 18.20 17.69
N LEU A 187 -1.15 17.79 18.03
CA LEU A 187 -0.50 16.58 17.53
C LEU A 187 -1.21 15.29 17.99
N ALA A 188 -1.76 15.26 19.21
CA ALA A 188 -2.50 14.11 19.70
C ALA A 188 -3.81 13.89 18.92
N SER A 189 -4.52 14.97 18.59
CA SER A 189 -5.74 14.97 17.77
C SER A 189 -5.48 14.42 16.37
N ALA A 190 -4.43 14.88 15.71
CA ALA A 190 -4.15 14.46 14.33
C ALA A 190 -3.41 13.12 14.21
N THR A 191 -2.67 12.67 15.24
CA THR A 191 -2.14 11.29 15.30
C THR A 191 -3.18 10.27 15.77
N SER A 192 -4.40 10.70 16.10
CA SER A 192 -5.46 9.79 16.53
C SER A 192 -5.76 8.72 15.47
N PHE A 193 -5.66 9.05 14.18
CA PHE A 193 -5.79 8.08 13.09
C PHE A 193 -4.79 6.91 13.19
N LEU A 194 -3.55 7.21 13.58
CA LEU A 194 -2.46 6.24 13.64
C LEU A 194 -2.50 5.40 14.92
N ARG A 195 -2.96 5.99 16.04
CA ARG A 195 -2.89 5.34 17.37
C ARG A 195 -4.20 4.74 17.84
N LYS A 196 -5.34 5.39 17.56
CA LYS A 196 -6.65 5.02 18.13
C LYS A 196 -7.11 3.58 17.82
N PRO A 197 -6.80 2.98 16.66
CA PRO A 197 -7.15 1.58 16.39
C PRO A 197 -6.37 0.57 17.26
N TYR A 198 -5.22 0.97 17.81
CA TYR A 198 -4.27 0.08 18.45
C TYR A 198 -4.22 0.27 19.97
N SER A 199 -4.05 -0.85 20.67
CA SER A 199 -3.80 -0.89 22.10
C SER A 199 -2.51 -0.13 22.46
N PRO A 200 -2.41 0.48 23.67
CA PRO A 200 -1.28 1.34 24.04
C PRO A 200 0.11 0.72 23.86
N HIS A 201 0.24 -0.59 24.13
CA HIS A 201 1.49 -1.35 23.98
C HIS A 201 1.93 -1.57 22.51
N ALA A 202 1.04 -1.35 21.55
CA ALA A 202 1.23 -1.68 20.13
C ALA A 202 0.95 -0.47 19.23
N CYS A 203 1.09 0.75 19.74
CA CYS A 203 0.83 1.98 18.99
C CYS A 203 1.72 2.16 17.74
N TYR A 204 2.86 1.45 17.65
CA TYR A 204 3.77 1.44 16.51
C TYR A 204 3.33 0.50 15.37
N TRP A 205 2.22 -0.23 15.53
CA TRP A 205 1.78 -1.25 14.57
C TRP A 205 1.56 -0.70 13.16
N GLU A 206 1.22 0.58 13.03
CA GLU A 206 1.16 1.26 11.74
C GLU A 206 2.47 1.16 10.94
N CYS A 207 3.60 1.32 11.63
CA CYS A 207 4.92 1.22 11.00
C CYS A 207 5.22 -0.22 10.59
N VAL A 208 4.76 -1.20 11.38
CA VAL A 208 4.86 -2.64 11.05
C VAL A 208 4.03 -2.96 9.81
N GLU A 209 2.84 -2.39 9.67
CA GLU A 209 2.01 -2.52 8.46
C GLU A 209 2.69 -1.91 7.23
N CYS A 210 3.33 -0.75 7.38
CA CYS A 210 4.09 -0.12 6.30
C CYS A 210 5.30 -0.98 5.88
N LEU A 211 6.03 -1.54 6.85
CA LEU A 211 7.13 -2.46 6.62
C LEU A 211 6.65 -3.75 5.94
N ARG A 212 5.52 -4.31 6.37
CA ARG A 212 4.93 -5.51 5.78
C ARG A 212 4.59 -5.30 4.29
N ARG A 213 4.00 -4.15 3.95
CA ARG A 213 3.75 -3.79 2.53
C ARG A 213 5.07 -3.64 1.77
N LEU A 214 6.07 -3.03 2.38
CA LEU A 214 7.39 -2.89 1.78
C LEU A 214 8.07 -4.23 1.48
N LEU A 215 7.95 -5.19 2.39
CA LEU A 215 8.52 -6.53 2.23
C LEU A 215 7.77 -7.34 1.16
N LEU A 216 6.43 -7.33 1.19
CA LEU A 216 5.61 -8.10 0.26
C LEU A 216 5.52 -7.49 -1.15
N ALA A 217 5.71 -6.17 -1.29
CA ALA A 217 5.62 -5.49 -2.57
C ALA A 217 6.95 -4.92 -3.09
N GLY A 218 7.83 -4.43 -2.21
CA GLY A 218 9.10 -3.82 -2.61
C GLY A 218 10.24 -4.84 -2.73
N LEU A 219 10.57 -5.52 -1.62
CA LEU A 219 11.68 -6.47 -1.58
C LEU A 219 11.46 -7.66 -2.52
N LEU A 220 10.21 -8.11 -2.63
CA LEU A 220 9.86 -9.28 -3.44
C LEU A 220 10.21 -9.11 -4.92
N VAL A 221 10.28 -7.88 -5.44
CA VAL A 221 10.65 -7.59 -6.84
C VAL A 221 12.03 -8.16 -7.19
N PHE A 222 12.95 -8.22 -6.23
CA PHE A 222 14.33 -8.71 -6.45
C PHE A 222 14.49 -10.21 -6.20
N ILE A 223 13.46 -10.88 -5.70
CA ILE A 223 13.54 -12.30 -5.33
C ILE A 223 12.94 -13.14 -6.47
N MET A 224 13.78 -13.88 -7.18
CA MET A 224 13.38 -14.88 -8.20
C MET A 224 12.25 -14.37 -9.15
N PRO A 225 12.44 -13.22 -9.82
CA PRO A 225 11.36 -12.53 -10.54
C PRO A 225 10.67 -13.45 -11.56
N GLY A 226 9.35 -13.57 -11.47
CA GLY A 226 8.53 -14.36 -12.39
C GLY A 226 8.54 -15.87 -12.15
N GLU A 227 9.35 -16.38 -11.22
CA GLU A 227 9.39 -17.80 -10.88
C GLU A 227 8.40 -18.17 -9.75
N ALA A 228 8.00 -19.44 -9.69
CA ALA A 228 7.17 -19.95 -8.59
C ALA A 228 7.83 -19.81 -7.21
N GLY A 229 9.18 -19.77 -7.17
CA GLY A 229 9.95 -19.55 -5.94
C GLY A 229 9.66 -18.18 -5.29
N GLN A 230 9.43 -17.14 -6.09
CA GLN A 230 9.04 -15.81 -5.60
C GLN A 230 7.72 -15.87 -4.84
N THR A 231 6.70 -16.51 -5.42
CA THR A 231 5.39 -16.70 -4.79
C THR A 231 5.47 -17.55 -3.52
N ALA A 232 6.32 -18.58 -3.51
CA ALA A 232 6.55 -19.40 -2.32
C ALA A 232 7.13 -18.58 -1.16
N VAL A 233 8.14 -17.76 -1.44
CA VAL A 233 8.73 -16.83 -0.46
C VAL A 233 7.70 -15.83 0.05
N ALA A 234 6.88 -15.25 -0.85
CA ALA A 234 5.80 -14.35 -0.47
C ALA A 234 4.77 -15.01 0.45
N CYS A 235 4.39 -16.25 0.17
CA CYS A 235 3.48 -17.04 0.99
C CYS A 235 4.05 -17.25 2.41
N VAL A 236 5.34 -17.58 2.53
CA VAL A 236 6.02 -17.71 3.83
C VAL A 236 5.99 -16.38 4.58
N PHE A 237 6.32 -15.26 3.93
CA PHE A 237 6.25 -13.94 4.55
C PHE A 237 4.83 -13.57 5.00
N ALA A 238 3.80 -13.87 4.21
CA ALA A 238 2.41 -13.61 4.57
C ALA A 238 1.97 -14.40 5.81
N VAL A 239 2.33 -15.68 5.88
CA VAL A 239 2.04 -16.54 7.04
C VAL A 239 2.79 -16.07 8.29
N LEU A 240 4.10 -15.78 8.16
CA LEU A 240 4.91 -15.26 9.28
C LEU A 240 4.35 -13.93 9.79
N ALA A 241 3.95 -13.02 8.89
CA ALA A 241 3.35 -11.76 9.28
C ALA A 241 2.01 -11.95 10.02
N GLY A 242 1.21 -12.95 9.61
CA GLY A 242 0.00 -13.35 10.32
C GLY A 242 0.29 -13.95 11.70
N MET A 243 1.33 -14.76 11.84
CA MET A 243 1.77 -15.29 13.14
C MET A 243 2.23 -14.19 14.09
N VAL A 244 3.01 -13.21 13.60
CA VAL A 244 3.41 -12.04 14.38
C VAL A 244 2.20 -11.21 14.80
N TYR A 245 1.22 -11.03 13.91
CA TYR A 245 -0.04 -10.37 14.25
C TYR A 245 -0.80 -11.10 15.36
N GLU A 246 -0.94 -12.43 15.28
CA GLU A 246 -1.63 -13.23 16.31
C GLU A 246 -0.88 -13.27 17.64
N ALA A 247 0.45 -13.16 17.63
CA ALA A 247 1.25 -13.10 18.85
C ALA A 247 1.13 -11.75 19.57
N VAL A 248 1.04 -10.66 18.83
CA VAL A 248 1.00 -9.30 19.39
C VAL A 248 -0.41 -8.82 19.68
N ARG A 249 -1.40 -9.21 18.86
CA ARG A 249 -2.81 -8.75 18.90
C ARG A 249 -2.91 -7.24 19.16
N PRO A 250 -2.49 -6.42 18.19
CA PRO A 250 -2.27 -4.99 18.41
C PRO A 250 -3.57 -4.18 18.56
N HIS A 251 -4.72 -4.67 18.07
CA HIS A 251 -5.98 -3.93 18.08
C HIS A 251 -6.70 -4.04 19.43
N GLU A 252 -7.37 -2.96 19.83
CA GLU A 252 -8.14 -2.93 21.08
C GLU A 252 -9.58 -3.46 20.89
N GLU A 253 -10.20 -3.16 19.76
CA GLU A 253 -11.56 -3.62 19.44
C GLU A 253 -11.56 -5.01 18.79
N THR A 254 -12.34 -5.94 19.34
CA THR A 254 -12.47 -7.32 18.83
C THR A 254 -13.02 -7.39 17.41
N GLY A 255 -13.90 -6.44 17.03
CA GLY A 255 -14.41 -6.31 15.67
C GLY A 255 -13.29 -6.01 14.66
N GLU A 256 -12.44 -5.02 14.96
CA GLU A 256 -11.27 -4.71 14.12
C GLU A 256 -10.25 -5.85 14.12
N GLU A 257 -10.02 -6.48 15.28
CA GLU A 257 -9.12 -7.64 15.39
C GLU A 257 -9.53 -8.76 14.42
N SER A 258 -10.83 -9.09 14.38
CA SER A 258 -11.37 -10.13 13.51
C SER A 258 -11.24 -9.80 12.03
N LEU A 259 -11.42 -8.53 11.64
CA LEU A 259 -11.25 -8.07 10.26
C LEU A 259 -9.79 -8.18 9.81
N TYR A 260 -8.85 -7.80 10.67
CA TYR A 260 -7.43 -7.94 10.36
C TYR A 260 -7.01 -9.41 10.25
N ARG A 261 -7.44 -10.26 11.18
CA ARG A 261 -7.21 -11.71 11.10
C ARG A 261 -7.71 -12.30 9.78
N LEU A 262 -8.94 -11.94 9.38
CA LEU A 262 -9.51 -12.34 8.10
C LEU A 262 -8.67 -11.82 6.92
N GLY A 263 -8.24 -10.57 6.97
CA GLY A 263 -7.39 -9.96 5.93
C GLY A 263 -6.04 -10.66 5.76
N TYR A 264 -5.35 -10.98 6.86
CA TYR A 264 -4.11 -11.78 6.82
C TYR A 264 -4.36 -13.17 6.22
N GLY A 265 -5.46 -13.83 6.62
CA GLY A 265 -5.86 -15.12 6.05
C GLY A 265 -6.13 -15.06 4.55
N ILE A 266 -6.81 -14.01 4.06
CA ILE A 266 -7.08 -13.81 2.63
C ILE A 266 -5.78 -13.63 1.86
N ILE A 267 -4.85 -12.81 2.34
CA ILE A 267 -3.55 -12.59 1.67
C ILE A 267 -2.78 -13.91 1.56
N ALA A 268 -2.67 -14.66 2.66
CA ALA A 268 -1.98 -15.96 2.66
C ALA A 268 -2.66 -16.97 1.73
N ALA A 269 -4.00 -17.06 1.75
CA ALA A 269 -4.76 -17.96 0.89
C ALA A 269 -4.62 -17.60 -0.61
N SER A 270 -4.62 -16.31 -0.95
CA SER A 270 -4.41 -15.83 -2.32
C SER A 270 -2.99 -16.15 -2.82
N MET A 271 -1.95 -15.92 -2.00
CA MET A 271 -0.57 -16.25 -2.36
C MET A 271 -0.35 -17.76 -2.50
N PHE A 272 -0.92 -18.54 -1.59
CA PHE A 272 -0.86 -20.01 -1.66
C PHE A 272 -1.58 -20.56 -2.89
N THR A 273 -2.76 -20.03 -3.21
CA THR A 273 -3.49 -20.36 -4.43
C THR A 273 -2.66 -20.07 -5.66
N LEU A 274 -2.02 -18.90 -5.72
CA LEU A 274 -1.19 -18.51 -6.85
C LEU A 274 -0.02 -19.48 -7.02
N LEU A 275 0.59 -19.92 -5.91
CA LEU A 275 1.65 -20.93 -5.95
C LEU A 275 1.17 -22.21 -6.63
N LEU A 276 0.01 -22.73 -6.22
CA LEU A 276 -0.59 -23.95 -6.76
C LEU A 276 -0.89 -23.84 -8.27
N ILE A 277 -1.30 -22.65 -8.73
CA ILE A 277 -1.52 -22.37 -10.14
C ILE A 277 -0.18 -22.35 -10.90
N GLN A 278 0.84 -21.68 -10.37
CA GLN A 278 2.16 -21.58 -11.01
C GLN A 278 2.87 -22.94 -11.12
N VAL A 279 2.70 -23.83 -10.14
CA VAL A 279 3.24 -25.21 -10.22
C VAL A 279 2.37 -26.15 -11.05
N LYS A 280 1.34 -25.64 -11.74
CA LYS A 280 0.41 -26.38 -12.61
C LYS A 280 -0.27 -27.58 -11.92
N TYR A 281 -0.50 -27.47 -10.61
CA TYR A 281 -1.16 -28.52 -9.84
C TYR A 281 -2.70 -28.50 -9.98
N VAL A 282 -3.25 -27.38 -10.46
CA VAL A 282 -4.69 -27.11 -10.48
C VAL A 282 -5.24 -27.15 -11.91
N ASN A 283 -6.22 -28.03 -12.15
CA ASN A 283 -6.97 -28.13 -13.41
C ASN A 283 -7.86 -26.90 -13.64
N GLU A 284 -8.23 -26.63 -14.90
CA GLU A 284 -9.04 -25.47 -15.29
C GLU A 284 -10.38 -25.35 -14.53
N TYR A 285 -11.08 -26.47 -14.29
CA TYR A 285 -12.30 -26.48 -13.47
C TYR A 285 -12.04 -26.03 -12.03
N SER A 286 -10.96 -26.53 -11.43
CA SER A 286 -10.55 -26.17 -10.07
C SER A 286 -10.08 -24.71 -9.99
N GLN A 287 -9.46 -24.16 -11.05
CA GLN A 287 -9.08 -22.75 -11.11
C GLN A 287 -10.30 -21.83 -11.04
N ASN A 288 -11.38 -22.16 -11.74
CA ASN A 288 -12.64 -21.41 -11.68
C ASN A 288 -13.30 -21.48 -10.29
N ALA A 289 -13.32 -22.66 -9.67
CA ALA A 289 -13.83 -22.82 -8.31
C ALA A 289 -13.04 -22.00 -7.29
N ILE A 290 -11.71 -22.01 -7.39
CA ILE A 290 -10.82 -21.25 -6.52
C ILE A 290 -10.99 -19.74 -6.73
N GLY A 291 -11.09 -19.28 -7.99
CA GLY A 291 -11.36 -17.87 -8.29
C GLY A 291 -12.65 -17.37 -7.61
N LYS A 292 -13.74 -18.13 -7.71
CA LYS A 292 -15.01 -17.83 -7.03
C LYS A 292 -14.86 -17.80 -5.51
N LEU A 293 -14.10 -18.74 -4.94
CA LEU A 293 -13.83 -18.78 -3.50
C LEU A 293 -13.06 -17.53 -3.04
N LEU A 294 -12.01 -17.13 -3.75
CA LEU A 294 -11.24 -15.92 -3.43
C LEU A 294 -12.08 -14.65 -3.54
N ILE A 295 -12.94 -14.54 -4.55
CA ILE A 295 -13.91 -13.44 -4.67
C ILE A 295 -14.84 -13.44 -3.46
N ALA A 296 -15.44 -14.60 -3.12
CA ALA A 296 -16.34 -14.72 -1.99
C ALA A 296 -15.69 -14.29 -0.66
N LEU A 297 -14.44 -14.70 -0.41
CA LEU A 297 -13.69 -14.30 0.79
C LEU A 297 -13.46 -12.79 0.85
N ASN A 298 -13.08 -12.17 -0.28
CA ASN A 298 -12.90 -10.72 -0.36
C ASN A 298 -14.22 -9.96 -0.18
N VAL A 299 -15.33 -10.46 -0.73
CA VAL A 299 -16.66 -9.90 -0.52
C VAL A 299 -17.08 -10.03 0.95
N ILE A 300 -16.81 -11.16 1.60
CA ILE A 300 -17.07 -11.35 3.04
C ILE A 300 -16.29 -10.31 3.87
N LEU A 301 -15.01 -10.07 3.55
CA LEU A 301 -14.21 -9.04 4.22
C LEU A 301 -14.84 -7.65 4.06
N LEU A 302 -15.30 -7.30 2.86
CA LEU A 302 -15.97 -6.02 2.61
C LEU A 302 -17.28 -5.90 3.39
N VAL A 303 -18.14 -6.91 3.33
CA VAL A 303 -19.42 -6.95 4.06
C VAL A 303 -19.17 -6.82 5.57
N ALA A 304 -18.24 -7.59 6.12
CA ALA A 304 -17.87 -7.52 7.53
C ALA A 304 -17.38 -6.11 7.91
N ALA A 305 -16.55 -5.49 7.07
CA ALA A 305 -16.07 -4.13 7.31
C ALA A 305 -17.22 -3.09 7.28
N PHE A 306 -18.16 -3.21 6.33
CA PHE A 306 -19.34 -2.34 6.28
C PHE A 306 -20.26 -2.56 7.49
N THR A 307 -20.48 -3.80 7.91
CA THR A 307 -21.27 -4.11 9.10
C THR A 307 -20.64 -3.50 10.36
N GLN A 308 -19.32 -3.66 10.55
CA GLN A 308 -18.62 -3.04 11.68
C GLN A 308 -18.74 -1.51 11.66
N ALA A 309 -18.50 -0.87 10.51
CA ALA A 309 -18.67 0.57 10.36
C ALA A 309 -20.11 1.03 10.69
N PHE A 310 -21.12 0.29 10.25
CA PHE A 310 -22.52 0.58 10.53
C PHE A 310 -22.87 0.42 12.02
N LEU A 311 -22.34 -0.62 12.68
CA LEU A 311 -22.53 -0.84 14.12
C LEU A 311 -21.89 0.28 14.95
N VAL A 312 -20.67 0.70 14.59
CA VAL A 312 -20.00 1.85 15.23
C VAL A 312 -20.81 3.13 15.02
N TYR A 313 -21.28 3.39 13.80
CA TYR A 313 -22.14 4.54 13.50
C TYR A 313 -23.42 4.54 14.34
N ARG A 314 -24.11 3.40 14.45
CA ARG A 314 -25.30 3.27 15.30
C ARG A 314 -24.99 3.50 16.77
N LYS A 315 -23.87 2.96 17.27
CA LYS A 315 -23.45 3.14 18.67
C LYS A 315 -23.24 4.62 18.98
N VAL A 316 -22.50 5.34 18.12
CA VAL A 316 -22.26 6.79 18.25
C VAL A 316 -23.57 7.58 18.22
N ARG A 317 -24.48 7.24 17.30
CA ARG A 317 -25.78 7.92 17.17
C ARG A 317 -26.71 7.70 18.37
N MET A 318 -26.63 6.55 19.04
CA MET A 318 -27.46 6.30 20.24
C MET A 318 -26.89 6.96 21.51
N THR A 319 -25.60 7.30 21.51
CA THR A 319 -24.93 7.98 22.65
C THR A 319 -24.88 9.50 22.53
N ALA A 320 -25.30 10.07 21.39
CA ALA A 320 -25.32 11.50 21.09
C ALA A 320 -26.74 12.06 21.20
#